data_AF-A0A285MAB4-F1
#
_entry.id   AF-A0A285MAB4-F1
#
_cell.length_a   1.000
_cell.length_b   1.000
_cell.length_c   1.000
_cell.angle_alpha   90.00
_cell.angle_beta   90.00
_cell.angle_gamma   90.00
#
_symmetry.space_group_name_H-M   'P 1'
#
loop_
_entity.id
_entity.type
_entity.pdbx_description
1 polymer ?
#
loop_
_entity_poly.entity_id
_entity_poly.type
_entity_poly.pdbx_seq_one_letter_code
_entity_poly.pdbx_strand_id
1 'polypeptide(L)'
;MAHPDLQDIIGKIACGDVVPYLGPGVLFDVKHAVSGDAMPADSDSLIITMNRGRPMAPKLMYEFPRAAMNQELKRGRRFIEQFLTKLYGEQEWTRAALHDWLKDIKPAYVIDINRDTQLQDSFADKPHLLIQGVARVGGTDFRYILNEYDGESYRAVTVETAAFGLPKLFKPLGSPAPQPTYIASDADFVDYITELMGGFGVPSFIKDYRKGKQYLFLGMRFTRDTERMVMSDIIHDAAEPAGWALIAEPTEKERRYCKKKKIEIIEMDVPAFLEETRGTVAA
;
A
#
# COMPACT_ATOMS: atom_id res chain seq x y z
N MET A 1 15.26 -5.40 -25.29
CA MET A 1 14.01 -6.18 -25.12
C MET A 1 12.88 -5.20 -25.32
N ALA A 2 11.86 -5.55 -26.11
CA ALA A 2 10.68 -4.70 -26.22
C ALA A 2 10.04 -4.58 -24.83
N HIS A 3 9.78 -3.36 -24.37
CA HIS A 3 9.02 -3.15 -23.14
C HIS A 3 7.61 -3.74 -23.34
N PRO A 4 7.00 -4.33 -22.30
CA PRO A 4 5.61 -4.74 -22.37
C PRO A 4 4.74 -3.53 -22.75
N ASP A 5 3.70 -3.76 -23.55
CA ASP A 5 2.80 -2.70 -23.98
C ASP A 5 2.04 -2.14 -22.77
N LEU A 6 2.35 -0.92 -22.37
CA LEU A 6 1.71 -0.27 -21.24
C LEU A 6 0.20 -0.10 -21.47
N GLN A 7 -0.25 0.07 -22.70
CA GLN A 7 -1.69 0.18 -22.99
C GLN A 7 -2.42 -1.13 -22.69
N ASP A 8 -1.83 -2.27 -23.03
CA ASP A 8 -2.36 -3.59 -22.69
C ASP A 8 -2.42 -3.79 -21.16
N ILE A 9 -1.37 -3.40 -20.43
CA ILE A 9 -1.36 -3.48 -18.96
C ILE A 9 -2.50 -2.62 -18.37
N ILE A 10 -2.72 -1.41 -18.88
CA ILE A 10 -3.79 -0.51 -18.41
C ILE A 10 -5.17 -1.07 -18.70
N GLY A 11 -5.39 -1.61 -19.90
CA GLY A 11 -6.63 -2.31 -20.25
C GLY A 11 -6.90 -3.47 -19.29
N LYS A 12 -5.85 -4.21 -18.92
CA LYS A 12 -5.94 -5.29 -17.92
C LYS A 12 -6.18 -4.81 -16.50
N ILE A 13 -5.76 -3.60 -16.14
CA ILE A 13 -6.13 -2.98 -14.87
C ILE A 13 -7.63 -2.66 -14.86
N ALA A 14 -8.15 -2.09 -15.96
CA ALA A 14 -9.55 -1.72 -16.08
C ALA A 14 -10.49 -2.94 -16.02
N CYS A 15 -10.15 -4.06 -16.65
CA CYS A 15 -10.93 -5.31 -16.55
C CYS A 15 -10.65 -6.12 -15.27
N GLY A 16 -9.66 -5.71 -14.47
CA GLY A 16 -9.34 -6.30 -13.17
C GLY A 16 -8.45 -7.54 -13.21
N ASP A 17 -7.75 -7.82 -14.32
CA ASP A 17 -6.76 -8.90 -14.47
C ASP A 17 -5.37 -8.53 -13.96
N VAL A 18 -5.05 -7.23 -13.97
CA VAL A 18 -3.87 -6.67 -13.32
C VAL A 18 -4.29 -5.86 -12.10
N VAL A 19 -3.69 -6.16 -10.95
CA VAL A 19 -3.94 -5.48 -9.68
C VAL A 19 -2.84 -4.45 -9.42
N PRO A 20 -3.16 -3.14 -9.34
CA PRO A 20 -2.18 -2.15 -8.90
C PRO A 20 -1.75 -2.39 -7.46
N TYR A 21 -0.44 -2.37 -7.23
CA TYR A 21 0.19 -2.49 -5.91
C TYR A 21 1.02 -1.23 -5.66
N LEU A 22 0.59 -0.40 -4.72
CA LEU A 22 1.15 0.91 -4.47
C LEU A 22 2.15 0.86 -3.31
N GLY A 23 3.37 1.30 -3.57
CA GLY A 23 4.43 1.54 -2.60
C GLY A 23 4.61 3.01 -2.24
N PRO A 24 5.57 3.37 -1.39
CA PRO A 24 5.79 4.76 -0.96
C PRO A 24 6.13 5.72 -2.09
N GLY A 25 6.75 5.24 -3.18
CA GLY A 25 7.12 6.09 -4.31
C GLY A 25 5.94 6.66 -5.08
N VAL A 26 4.70 6.22 -4.82
CA VAL A 26 3.51 6.81 -5.47
C VAL A 26 3.12 8.17 -4.92
N LEU A 27 3.68 8.56 -3.77
CA LEU A 27 3.41 9.82 -3.07
C LEU A 27 4.49 10.89 -3.39
N PHE A 28 5.26 10.71 -4.46
CA PHE A 28 6.45 11.51 -4.80
C PHE A 28 6.16 13.01 -4.99
N ASP A 29 4.96 13.37 -5.42
CA ASP A 29 4.52 14.74 -5.68
C ASP A 29 3.62 15.31 -4.58
N VAL A 30 3.35 14.53 -3.54
CA VAL A 30 2.48 14.93 -2.44
C VAL A 30 3.22 15.85 -1.47
N LYS A 31 2.62 17.01 -1.23
CA LYS A 31 3.19 18.05 -0.39
C LYS A 31 2.20 18.52 0.67
N HIS A 32 2.71 18.95 1.81
CA HIS A 32 1.91 19.56 2.84
C HIS A 32 1.35 20.89 2.31
N ALA A 33 0.04 21.12 2.43
CA ALA A 33 -0.64 22.25 1.80
C ALA A 33 -0.06 23.62 2.20
N VAL A 34 0.36 23.75 3.46
CA VAL A 34 0.94 25.00 4.00
C VAL A 34 2.46 25.10 3.85
N SER A 35 3.23 24.14 4.36
CA SER A 35 4.71 24.25 4.36
C SER A 35 5.36 23.88 3.02
N GLY A 36 4.68 23.13 2.16
CA GLY A 36 5.24 22.62 0.91
C GLY A 36 6.20 21.44 1.10
N ASP A 37 6.37 20.94 2.33
CA ASP A 37 7.23 19.77 2.62
C ASP A 37 6.66 18.51 1.98
N ALA A 38 7.52 17.60 1.52
CA ALA A 38 7.10 16.31 0.98
C ALA A 38 6.44 15.43 2.05
N MET A 39 5.44 14.64 1.66
CA MET A 39 4.83 13.65 2.56
C MET A 39 5.84 12.57 2.95
N PRO A 40 6.10 12.36 4.26
CA PRO A 40 6.87 11.20 4.71
C PRO A 40 6.10 9.92 4.40
N ALA A 41 6.70 9.01 3.64
CA ALA A 41 6.07 7.77 3.21
C ALA A 41 7.05 6.59 3.22
N ASP A 42 8.28 6.82 2.75
CA ASP A 42 9.34 5.82 2.84
C ASP A 42 9.88 5.68 4.27
N SER A 43 10.67 4.63 4.47
CA SER A 43 11.30 4.31 5.74
C SER A 43 12.07 5.50 6.35
N ASP A 44 12.92 6.17 5.57
CA ASP A 44 13.89 7.11 6.12
C ASP A 44 13.20 8.43 6.48
N SER A 45 12.33 8.93 5.61
CA SER A 45 11.51 10.11 5.86
C SER A 45 10.59 9.94 7.07
N LEU A 46 9.98 8.76 7.24
CA LEU A 46 9.16 8.44 8.42
C LEU A 46 9.98 8.45 9.71
N ILE A 47 11.19 7.86 9.71
CA ILE A 47 12.06 7.84 10.89
C ILE A 47 12.48 9.27 11.28
N ILE A 48 12.91 10.06 10.30
CA ILE A 48 13.33 11.45 10.52
C ILE A 48 12.17 12.27 11.07
N THR A 49 10.98 12.14 10.48
CA THR A 49 9.79 12.89 10.92
C THR A 49 9.36 12.49 12.32
N MET A 50 9.27 11.19 12.61
CA MET A 50 8.94 10.66 13.95
C MET A 50 9.94 11.14 15.01
N ASN A 51 11.21 11.32 14.60
CA ASN A 51 12.28 11.82 15.45
C ASN A 51 12.51 13.35 15.30
N ARG A 52 11.46 14.11 14.96
CA ARG A 52 11.43 15.58 14.95
C ARG A 52 12.47 16.21 14.01
N GLY A 53 12.59 15.67 12.80
CA GLY A 53 13.50 16.17 11.77
C GLY A 53 14.96 15.77 11.98
N ARG A 54 15.26 14.84 12.90
CA ARG A 54 16.64 14.40 13.19
C ARG A 54 16.82 12.92 12.88
N PRO A 55 17.96 12.49 12.33
CA PRO A 55 18.24 11.07 12.18
C PRO A 55 18.36 10.39 13.56
N MET A 56 17.98 9.11 13.62
CA MET A 56 18.25 8.24 14.77
C MET A 56 19.64 7.59 14.64
N ALA A 57 20.04 6.80 15.64
CA ALA A 57 21.28 6.01 15.56
C ALA A 57 21.26 5.09 14.31
N PRO A 58 22.41 4.81 13.67
CA PRO A 58 22.46 4.06 12.41
C PRO A 58 21.70 2.72 12.42
N LYS A 59 21.72 2.00 13.54
CA LYS A 59 20.98 0.73 13.70
C LYS A 59 19.46 0.90 13.57
N LEU A 60 18.93 2.04 14.01
CA LEU A 60 17.50 2.39 13.97
C LEU A 60 17.08 3.03 12.65
N MET A 61 18.02 3.60 11.90
CA MET A 61 17.79 4.13 10.55
C MET A 61 17.65 3.03 9.48
N TYR A 62 17.79 1.75 9.85
CA TYR A 62 17.74 0.66 8.88
C TYR A 62 16.37 0.49 8.22
N GLU A 63 15.30 0.55 9.03
CA GLU A 63 13.92 0.45 8.56
C GLU A 63 12.96 1.08 9.58
N PHE A 64 11.88 1.71 9.12
CA PHE A 64 10.89 2.36 9.98
C PHE A 64 10.38 1.48 11.12
N PRO A 65 10.05 0.18 10.92
CA PRO A 65 9.50 -0.64 12.00
C PRO A 65 10.41 -0.81 13.21
N ARG A 66 11.72 -0.80 12.98
CA ARG A 66 12.71 -0.84 14.05
C ARG A 66 12.76 0.46 14.85
N ALA A 67 12.68 1.60 14.16
CA ALA A 67 12.59 2.90 14.83
C ALA A 67 11.28 3.05 15.60
N ALA A 68 10.16 2.60 15.01
CA ALA A 68 8.85 2.61 15.63
C ALA A 68 8.84 1.75 16.89
N MET A 69 9.41 0.54 16.85
CA MET A 69 9.58 -0.31 18.03
C MET A 69 10.40 0.38 19.13
N ASN A 70 11.48 1.09 18.77
CA ASN A 70 12.27 1.83 19.76
C ASN A 70 11.46 2.94 20.45
N GLN A 71 10.65 3.67 19.69
CA GLN A 71 9.80 4.72 20.24
C GLN A 71 8.63 4.16 21.04
N GLU A 72 8.02 3.07 20.57
CA GLU A 72 6.95 2.35 21.24
C GLU A 72 7.40 1.82 22.61
N LEU A 73 8.58 1.18 22.71
CA LEU A 73 9.13 0.72 23.98
C LEU A 73 9.38 1.86 24.98
N LYS A 74 9.67 3.07 24.49
CA LYS A 74 9.96 4.25 25.34
C LYS A 74 8.72 5.05 25.71
N ARG A 75 7.74 5.13 24.82
CA ARG A 75 6.62 6.09 24.89
C ARG A 75 5.24 5.42 24.81
N GLY A 76 5.21 4.10 24.66
CA GLY A 76 4.01 3.29 24.50
C GLY A 76 3.43 3.32 23.09
N ARG A 77 2.54 2.37 22.82
CA ARG A 77 1.81 2.21 21.56
C ARG A 77 1.10 3.49 21.11
N ARG A 78 0.47 4.18 22.06
CA ARG A 78 -0.28 5.43 21.84
C ARG A 78 0.56 6.51 21.14
N PHE A 79 1.87 6.55 21.38
CA PHE A 79 2.75 7.50 20.69
C PHE A 79 2.79 7.26 19.18
N ILE A 80 2.90 5.99 18.75
CA ILE A 80 2.95 5.62 17.33
C ILE A 80 1.62 5.91 16.66
N GLU A 81 0.51 5.55 17.31
CA GLU A 81 -0.84 5.81 16.80
C GLU A 81 -1.11 7.30 16.64
N GLN A 82 -0.75 8.11 17.62
CA GLN A 82 -0.90 9.57 17.54
C GLN A 82 -0.01 10.17 16.46
N PHE A 83 1.23 9.69 16.34
CA PHE A 83 2.14 10.15 15.30
C PHE A 83 1.57 9.91 13.89
N LEU A 84 1.14 8.68 13.60
CA LEU A 84 0.61 8.31 12.30
C LEU A 84 -0.76 8.94 12.02
N THR A 85 -1.64 9.02 13.02
CA THR A 85 -2.94 9.68 12.87
C THR A 85 -2.79 11.16 12.59
N LYS A 86 -1.88 11.83 13.30
CA LYS A 86 -1.57 13.22 13.01
C LYS A 86 -1.00 13.40 11.62
N LEU A 87 -0.03 12.56 11.25
CA LEU A 87 0.66 12.66 9.96
C LEU A 87 -0.29 12.43 8.78
N TYR A 88 -1.15 11.41 8.86
CA TYR A 88 -1.92 10.94 7.71
C TYR A 88 -3.42 11.26 7.77
N GLY A 89 -3.96 11.56 8.95
CA GLY A 89 -5.39 11.83 9.13
C GLY A 89 -5.73 13.27 9.52
N GLU A 90 -4.80 14.02 10.10
CA GLU A 90 -5.05 15.40 10.56
C GLU A 90 -4.36 16.47 9.70
N GLN A 91 -3.24 16.13 9.05
CA GLN A 91 -2.52 17.06 8.17
C GLN A 91 -3.17 17.13 6.79
N GLU A 92 -3.13 18.33 6.20
CA GLU A 92 -3.62 18.57 4.85
C GLU A 92 -2.51 18.38 3.82
N TRP A 93 -2.72 17.40 2.95
CA TRP A 93 -1.80 17.03 1.88
C TRP A 93 -2.42 17.28 0.52
N THR A 94 -1.59 17.67 -0.46
CA THR A 94 -2.04 17.80 -1.85
C THR A 94 -2.44 16.43 -2.42
N ARG A 95 -3.18 16.44 -3.53
CA ARG A 95 -3.52 15.22 -4.26
C ARG A 95 -2.30 14.67 -5.00
N ALA A 96 -2.11 13.35 -4.92
CA ALA A 96 -1.07 12.65 -5.67
C ALA A 96 -1.51 12.41 -7.11
N ALA A 97 -0.66 12.70 -8.10
CA ALA A 97 -1.01 12.49 -9.51
C ALA A 97 -1.35 11.03 -9.84
N LEU A 98 -0.68 10.06 -9.22
CA LEU A 98 -1.01 8.64 -9.44
C LEU A 98 -2.40 8.27 -8.89
N HIS A 99 -2.80 8.88 -7.78
CA HIS A 99 -4.10 8.59 -7.19
C HIS A 99 -5.25 9.21 -8.01
N ASP A 100 -5.01 10.35 -8.65
CA ASP A 100 -5.96 10.92 -9.61
C ASP A 100 -6.03 10.06 -10.89
N TRP A 101 -4.90 9.55 -11.38
CA TRP A 101 -4.89 8.57 -12.47
C TRP A 101 -5.67 7.28 -12.13
N LEU A 102 -5.52 6.76 -10.90
CA LEU A 102 -6.31 5.62 -10.42
C LEU A 102 -7.80 5.93 -10.31
N LYS A 103 -8.15 7.18 -9.99
CA LYS A 103 -9.55 7.63 -9.89
C LYS A 103 -10.25 7.62 -11.24
N ASP A 104 -9.52 7.80 -12.34
CA ASP A 104 -10.10 7.76 -13.67
C ASP A 104 -10.37 6.30 -14.13
N ILE A 105 -9.45 5.37 -13.83
CA ILE A 105 -9.61 3.94 -14.18
C ILE A 105 -10.57 3.21 -13.23
N LYS A 106 -10.56 3.58 -11.95
CA LYS A 106 -11.26 2.94 -10.82
C LYS A 106 -11.16 1.41 -10.77
N PRO A 107 -9.94 0.84 -10.63
CA PRO A 107 -9.73 -0.61 -10.65
C PRO A 107 -10.62 -1.37 -9.65
N ALA A 108 -10.99 -2.60 -10.00
CA ALA A 108 -11.84 -3.45 -9.14
C ALA A 108 -11.12 -3.92 -7.84
N TYR A 109 -9.79 -3.83 -7.80
CA TYR A 109 -8.99 -4.17 -6.64
C TYR A 109 -7.67 -3.38 -6.69
N VAL A 110 -7.34 -2.68 -5.61
CA VAL A 110 -6.07 -1.97 -5.43
C VAL A 110 -5.47 -2.34 -4.08
N ILE A 111 -4.17 -2.62 -4.06
CA ILE A 111 -3.40 -2.85 -2.84
C ILE A 111 -2.51 -1.66 -2.61
N ASP A 112 -2.53 -1.09 -1.41
CA ASP A 112 -1.75 0.10 -1.07
C ASP A 112 -1.12 -0.05 0.31
N ILE A 113 0.21 -0.16 0.35
CA ILE A 113 0.94 -0.31 1.61
C ILE A 113 1.16 1.04 2.33
N ASN A 114 0.73 2.15 1.74
CA ASN A 114 0.81 3.44 2.40
C ASN A 114 -0.33 3.62 3.41
N ARG A 115 -0.07 4.42 4.45
CA ARG A 115 -1.00 4.63 5.58
C ARG A 115 -1.82 5.92 5.46
N ASP A 116 -1.65 6.68 4.38
CA ASP A 116 -2.46 7.85 4.06
C ASP A 116 -3.87 7.47 3.55
N THR A 117 -4.68 8.47 3.24
CA THR A 117 -6.06 8.31 2.74
C THR A 117 -6.22 8.49 1.23
N GLN A 118 -5.16 8.78 0.47
CA GLN A 118 -5.24 9.21 -0.93
C GLN A 118 -6.03 8.22 -1.82
N LEU A 119 -5.84 6.91 -1.61
CA LEU A 119 -6.61 5.86 -2.28
C LEU A 119 -8.09 5.84 -1.88
N GLN A 120 -8.39 6.03 -0.59
CA GLN A 120 -9.78 6.09 -0.13
C GLN A 120 -10.48 7.30 -0.74
N ASP A 121 -9.79 8.45 -0.78
CA ASP A 121 -10.29 9.69 -1.37
C ASP A 121 -10.54 9.56 -2.88
N SER A 122 -9.73 8.77 -3.59
CA SER A 122 -9.95 8.46 -5.02
C SER A 122 -11.24 7.67 -5.28
N PHE A 123 -11.79 7.01 -4.27
CA PHE A 123 -13.00 6.17 -4.37
C PHE A 123 -14.18 6.74 -3.55
N ALA A 124 -14.04 7.93 -2.98
CA ALA A 124 -15.05 8.55 -2.13
C ALA A 124 -16.36 8.92 -2.87
N ASP A 125 -16.40 8.82 -4.20
CA ASP A 125 -17.60 9.08 -5.00
C ASP A 125 -18.36 7.80 -5.38
N LYS A 126 -17.94 6.62 -4.87
CA LYS A 126 -18.64 5.36 -5.13
C LYS A 126 -18.57 4.38 -3.96
N PRO A 127 -19.57 3.49 -3.85
CA PRO A 127 -19.50 2.39 -2.90
C PRO A 127 -18.26 1.51 -3.13
N HIS A 128 -17.58 1.16 -2.05
CA HIS A 128 -16.37 0.34 -2.07
C HIS A 128 -16.19 -0.43 -0.77
N LEU A 129 -15.41 -1.50 -0.81
CA LEU A 129 -15.01 -2.27 0.35
C LEU A 129 -13.57 -1.90 0.74
N LEU A 130 -13.39 -1.41 1.95
CA LEU A 130 -12.09 -1.12 2.53
C LEU A 130 -11.65 -2.27 3.44
N ILE A 131 -10.44 -2.76 3.22
CA ILE A 131 -9.79 -3.81 3.99
C ILE A 131 -8.58 -3.16 4.64
N GLN A 132 -8.58 -3.02 5.97
CA GLN A 132 -7.45 -2.44 6.69
C GLN A 132 -6.76 -3.51 7.52
N GLY A 133 -5.45 -3.62 7.38
CA GLY A 133 -4.66 -4.44 8.29
C GLY A 133 -4.68 -3.87 9.70
N VAL A 134 -4.62 -4.77 10.68
CA VAL A 134 -4.56 -4.41 12.09
C VAL A 134 -3.42 -5.17 12.77
N ALA A 135 -2.65 -4.47 13.60
CA ALA A 135 -1.82 -5.12 14.60
C ALA A 135 -2.73 -5.79 15.64
N ARG A 136 -2.25 -6.82 16.33
CA ARG A 136 -3.02 -7.65 17.28
C ARG A 136 -4.10 -6.88 18.05
N VAL A 137 -5.37 -7.15 17.71
CA VAL A 137 -6.55 -6.65 18.42
C VAL A 137 -7.12 -7.79 19.24
N GLY A 138 -7.52 -7.52 20.48
CA GLY A 138 -8.32 -8.49 21.23
C GLY A 138 -9.70 -8.66 20.60
N GLY A 139 -10.13 -9.89 20.32
CA GLY A 139 -11.51 -10.17 19.88
C GLY A 139 -11.69 -10.70 18.45
N THR A 140 -10.61 -10.90 17.68
CA THR A 140 -10.67 -11.60 16.39
C THR A 140 -9.36 -12.34 16.11
N ASP A 141 -9.46 -13.49 15.44
CA ASP A 141 -8.29 -14.25 14.96
C ASP A 141 -7.69 -13.60 13.70
N PHE A 142 -8.45 -12.76 13.00
CA PHE A 142 -8.02 -12.11 11.75
C PHE A 142 -7.19 -10.86 12.01
N ARG A 143 -6.22 -10.60 11.13
CA ARG A 143 -5.40 -9.36 11.14
C ARG A 143 -5.88 -8.32 10.13
N TYR A 144 -7.19 -8.25 9.94
CA TYR A 144 -7.83 -7.21 9.17
C TYR A 144 -9.20 -6.84 9.76
N ILE A 145 -9.65 -5.63 9.44
CA ILE A 145 -11.03 -5.20 9.60
C ILE A 145 -11.61 -4.85 8.23
N LEU A 146 -12.93 -5.01 8.09
CA LEU A 146 -13.65 -4.72 6.85
C LEU A 146 -14.64 -3.58 7.10
N ASN A 147 -14.63 -2.60 6.20
CA ASN A 147 -15.58 -1.51 6.21
C ASN A 147 -16.17 -1.33 4.81
N GLU A 148 -17.48 -1.29 4.70
CA GLU A 148 -18.17 -0.87 3.48
C GLU A 148 -18.39 0.63 3.51
N TYR A 149 -18.03 1.30 2.42
CA TYR A 149 -18.45 2.66 2.14
C TYR A 149 -19.69 2.63 1.26
N ASP A 150 -20.75 3.32 1.66
CA ASP A 150 -22.02 3.38 0.91
C ASP A 150 -22.14 4.59 -0.03
N GLY A 151 -21.12 5.44 -0.08
CA GLY A 151 -21.14 6.73 -0.79
C GLY A 151 -21.23 7.94 0.15
N GLU A 152 -21.52 7.71 1.44
CA GLU A 152 -21.60 8.76 2.45
C GLU A 152 -20.75 8.43 3.68
N SER A 153 -20.86 7.19 4.18
CA SER A 153 -20.23 6.77 5.43
C SER A 153 -19.67 5.35 5.35
N TYR A 154 -18.73 5.05 6.26
CA TYR A 154 -18.24 3.70 6.44
C TYR A 154 -19.04 2.96 7.51
N ARG A 155 -19.32 1.68 7.26
CA ARG A 155 -19.89 0.75 8.22
C ARG A 155 -19.02 -0.51 8.30
N ALA A 156 -18.73 -0.95 9.52
CA ALA A 156 -18.04 -2.20 9.76
C ALA A 156 -18.89 -3.40 9.27
N VAL A 157 -18.24 -4.36 8.60
CA VAL A 157 -18.87 -5.59 8.10
C VAL A 157 -18.00 -6.80 8.43
N THR A 158 -18.57 -8.00 8.31
CA THR A 158 -17.81 -9.26 8.37
C THR A 158 -17.63 -9.85 6.98
N VAL A 159 -16.87 -10.94 6.87
CA VAL A 159 -16.72 -11.67 5.61
C VAL A 159 -18.10 -12.16 5.13
N GLU A 160 -19.00 -12.55 6.03
CA GLU A 160 -20.32 -13.09 5.69
C GLU A 160 -21.28 -12.02 5.18
N THR A 161 -21.09 -10.76 5.57
CA THR A 161 -22.00 -9.66 5.22
C THR A 161 -21.45 -8.72 4.14
N ALA A 162 -20.17 -8.82 3.80
CA ALA A 162 -19.53 -7.91 2.86
C ALA A 162 -19.99 -8.14 1.40
N ALA A 163 -20.26 -7.05 0.69
CA ALA A 163 -20.63 -7.03 -0.71
C ALA A 163 -19.40 -7.15 -1.62
N PHE A 164 -19.00 -8.40 -1.93
CA PHE A 164 -17.76 -8.68 -2.69
C PHE A 164 -17.72 -8.15 -4.14
N GLY A 165 -18.87 -7.77 -4.70
CA GLY A 165 -18.95 -7.12 -6.01
C GLY A 165 -18.46 -5.67 -6.01
N LEU A 166 -18.30 -5.06 -4.85
CA LEU A 166 -17.76 -3.72 -4.72
C LEU A 166 -16.26 -3.68 -5.07
N PRO A 167 -15.75 -2.56 -5.58
CA PRO A 167 -14.31 -2.29 -5.67
C PRO A 167 -13.64 -2.49 -4.31
N LYS A 168 -12.48 -3.14 -4.27
CA LYS A 168 -11.77 -3.46 -3.02
C LYS A 168 -10.53 -2.59 -2.88
N LEU A 169 -10.40 -1.90 -1.75
CA LEU A 169 -9.23 -1.12 -1.37
C LEU A 169 -8.55 -1.86 -0.22
N PHE A 170 -7.39 -2.46 -0.47
CA PHE A 170 -6.65 -3.17 0.57
C PHE A 170 -5.47 -2.34 1.05
N LYS A 171 -5.58 -1.88 2.29
CA LYS A 171 -4.57 -1.13 3.05
C LYS A 171 -3.93 -2.06 4.10
N PRO A 172 -3.03 -3.00 3.72
CA PRO A 172 -2.49 -4.01 4.63
C PRO A 172 -1.73 -3.42 5.83
N LEU A 173 -1.22 -2.20 5.74
CA LEU A 173 -0.53 -1.55 6.87
C LEU A 173 -1.44 -0.62 7.69
N GLY A 174 -2.74 -0.61 7.36
CA GLY A 174 -3.77 0.22 7.96
C GLY A 174 -3.80 1.66 7.42
N SER A 175 -4.74 2.46 7.92
CA SER A 175 -4.94 3.86 7.55
C SER A 175 -5.71 4.58 8.68
N PRO A 176 -5.78 5.93 8.71
CA PRO A 176 -6.45 6.67 9.78
C PRO A 176 -7.99 6.57 9.75
N ALA A 177 -8.59 6.26 8.60
CA ALA A 177 -10.04 6.28 8.40
C ALA A 177 -10.57 4.94 7.87
N PRO A 178 -11.78 4.50 8.27
CA PRO A 178 -12.72 5.17 9.18
C PRO A 178 -12.33 5.08 10.67
N GLN A 179 -11.54 4.07 11.02
CA GLN A 179 -10.93 3.94 12.34
C GLN A 179 -9.42 3.82 12.15
N PRO A 180 -8.60 4.52 12.97
CA PRO A 180 -7.16 4.41 12.89
C PRO A 180 -6.67 3.00 13.20
N THR A 181 -6.03 2.38 12.22
CA THR A 181 -5.31 1.11 12.41
C THR A 181 -3.93 1.23 11.79
N TYR A 182 -2.91 0.69 12.47
CA TYR A 182 -1.54 0.78 11.99
C TYR A 182 -0.76 -0.49 12.31
N ILE A 183 -0.06 -1.00 11.31
CA ILE A 183 1.02 -1.97 11.48
C ILE A 183 2.29 -1.18 11.31
N ALA A 184 3.04 -0.96 12.38
CA ALA A 184 4.12 0.03 12.39
C ALA A 184 5.41 -0.49 12.98
N SER A 185 5.39 -1.15 14.14
CA SER A 185 6.61 -1.58 14.84
C SER A 185 7.08 -2.97 14.42
N ASP A 186 8.34 -3.32 14.69
CA ASP A 186 8.87 -4.68 14.47
C ASP A 186 7.96 -5.75 15.09
N ALA A 187 7.39 -5.49 16.28
CA ALA A 187 6.47 -6.40 16.94
C ALA A 187 5.16 -6.58 16.13
N ASP A 188 4.59 -5.49 15.60
CA ASP A 188 3.41 -5.56 14.74
C ASP A 188 3.70 -6.38 13.48
N PHE A 189 4.84 -6.16 12.83
CA PHE A 189 5.20 -6.88 11.61
C PHE A 189 5.46 -8.35 11.86
N VAL A 190 6.12 -8.72 12.97
CA VAL A 190 6.30 -10.13 13.34
C VAL A 190 4.95 -10.82 13.49
N ASP A 191 4.02 -10.24 14.23
CA ASP A 191 2.67 -10.77 14.41
C ASP A 191 1.91 -10.82 13.07
N TYR A 192 1.87 -9.70 12.34
CA TYR A 192 1.12 -9.59 11.09
C TYR A 192 1.60 -10.54 10.00
N ILE A 193 2.92 -10.64 9.79
CA ILE A 193 3.49 -11.54 8.78
C ILE A 193 3.25 -13.00 9.17
N THR A 194 3.36 -13.34 10.46
CA THR A 194 3.03 -14.71 10.93
C THR A 194 1.59 -15.08 10.57
N GLU A 195 0.66 -14.15 10.75
CA GLU A 195 -0.75 -14.36 10.46
C GLU A 195 -1.07 -14.28 8.96
N LEU A 196 -0.35 -13.47 8.18
CA LEU A 196 -0.41 -13.50 6.72
C LEU A 196 -0.02 -14.88 6.18
N MET A 197 1.07 -15.45 6.67
CA MET A 197 1.54 -16.80 6.32
C MET A 197 0.53 -17.88 6.74
N GLY A 198 -0.12 -17.70 7.89
CA GLY A 198 -1.21 -18.56 8.36
C GLY A 198 -2.53 -18.37 7.59
N GLY A 199 -2.63 -17.35 6.74
CA GLY A 199 -3.83 -17.01 5.98
C GLY A 199 -4.86 -16.18 6.77
N PHE A 200 -4.55 -15.66 7.94
CA PHE A 200 -5.45 -14.83 8.75
C PHE A 200 -5.31 -13.33 8.46
N GLY A 201 -4.31 -12.91 7.69
CA GLY A 201 -4.11 -11.51 7.28
C GLY A 201 -4.79 -11.07 5.97
N VAL A 202 -5.41 -11.99 5.23
CA VAL A 202 -6.12 -11.70 3.97
C VAL A 202 -7.52 -12.32 4.01
N PRO A 203 -8.61 -11.58 3.69
CA PRO A 203 -9.95 -12.15 3.65
C PRO A 203 -10.11 -13.27 2.62
N SER A 204 -10.96 -14.26 2.90
CA SER A 204 -11.16 -15.44 2.03
C SER A 204 -11.54 -15.06 0.60
N PHE A 205 -12.48 -14.12 0.41
CA PHE A 205 -12.89 -13.66 -0.91
C PHE A 205 -11.75 -12.99 -1.70
N ILE A 206 -10.78 -12.35 -1.03
CA ILE A 206 -9.57 -11.83 -1.68
C ILE A 206 -8.63 -12.98 -2.06
N LYS A 207 -8.49 -14.01 -1.22
CA LYS A 207 -7.67 -15.18 -1.56
C LYS A 207 -8.20 -15.90 -2.80
N ASP A 208 -9.52 -15.92 -2.99
CA ASP A 208 -10.12 -16.48 -4.20
C ASP A 208 -9.96 -15.54 -5.39
N TYR A 209 -10.17 -14.23 -5.20
CA TYR A 209 -10.02 -13.23 -6.26
C TYR A 209 -8.59 -13.12 -6.81
N ARG A 210 -7.57 -13.28 -5.95
CA ARG A 210 -6.15 -13.05 -6.31
C ARG A 210 -5.51 -14.15 -7.16
N LYS A 211 -6.14 -15.33 -7.23
CA LYS A 211 -5.61 -16.50 -7.95
C LYS A 211 -5.45 -16.17 -9.43
N GLY A 212 -4.25 -16.41 -9.97
CA GLY A 212 -3.93 -16.17 -11.37
C GLY A 212 -3.95 -14.70 -11.79
N LYS A 213 -4.00 -13.75 -10.85
CA LYS A 213 -3.89 -12.32 -11.17
C LYS A 213 -2.44 -11.92 -11.36
N GLN A 214 -2.23 -10.94 -12.22
CA GLN A 214 -0.94 -10.24 -12.36
C GLN A 214 -0.97 -8.95 -11.56
N TYR A 215 0.20 -8.40 -11.27
CA TYR A 215 0.35 -7.21 -10.43
C TYR A 215 1.21 -6.15 -11.12
N LEU A 216 0.81 -4.88 -10.99
CA LEU A 216 1.64 -3.74 -11.39
C LEU A 216 2.13 -3.03 -10.13
N PHE A 217 3.41 -3.17 -9.82
CA PHE A 217 4.04 -2.53 -8.67
C PHE A 217 4.48 -1.10 -9.03
N LEU A 218 3.84 -0.13 -8.38
CA LEU A 218 4.01 1.30 -8.58
C LEU A 218 4.70 1.88 -7.34
N GLY A 219 5.84 2.54 -7.50
CA GLY A 219 6.56 3.17 -6.38
C GLY A 219 7.17 2.18 -5.36
N MET A 220 7.39 0.92 -5.75
CA MET A 220 8.00 -0.12 -4.90
C MET A 220 9.47 -0.34 -5.29
N ARG A 221 10.38 -0.24 -4.31
CA ARG A 221 11.81 -0.54 -4.51
C ARG A 221 12.22 -1.94 -4.07
N PHE A 222 11.48 -2.60 -3.18
CA PHE A 222 11.84 -3.92 -2.64
C PHE A 222 13.23 -3.96 -1.96
N THR A 223 13.66 -2.85 -1.39
CA THR A 223 14.94 -2.73 -0.68
C THR A 223 14.82 -3.08 0.79
N ARG A 224 13.59 -3.11 1.32
CA ARG A 224 13.28 -3.35 2.73
C ARG A 224 12.71 -4.74 2.96
N ASP A 225 12.98 -5.33 4.13
CA ASP A 225 12.61 -6.71 4.39
C ASP A 225 11.10 -6.83 4.62
N THR A 226 10.50 -5.92 5.40
CA THR A 226 9.07 -6.01 5.72
C THR A 226 8.19 -5.84 4.49
N GLU A 227 8.51 -4.87 3.62
CA GLU A 227 7.82 -4.66 2.33
C GLU A 227 7.85 -5.94 1.47
N ARG A 228 9.00 -6.62 1.40
CA ARG A 228 9.16 -7.85 0.63
C ARG A 228 8.38 -9.02 1.21
N MET A 229 8.33 -9.14 2.53
CA MET A 229 7.58 -10.21 3.20
C MET A 229 6.07 -10.00 3.02
N VAL A 230 5.56 -8.81 3.36
CA VAL A 230 4.14 -8.46 3.19
C VAL A 230 3.69 -8.65 1.74
N MET A 231 4.45 -8.13 0.77
CA MET A 231 4.11 -8.30 -0.64
C MET A 231 4.05 -9.79 -1.02
N SER A 232 5.03 -10.59 -0.59
CA SER A 232 5.13 -12.01 -0.94
C SER A 232 3.89 -12.82 -0.54
N ASP A 233 3.35 -12.56 0.65
CA ASP A 233 2.17 -13.27 1.15
C ASP A 233 0.87 -12.73 0.53
N ILE A 234 0.80 -11.43 0.24
CA ILE A 234 -0.38 -10.82 -0.39
C ILE A 234 -0.57 -11.33 -1.82
N ILE A 235 0.49 -11.44 -2.62
CA ILE A 235 0.42 -11.89 -4.02
C ILE A 235 0.47 -13.41 -4.21
N HIS A 236 0.27 -14.19 -3.14
CA HIS A 236 0.27 -15.65 -3.24
C HIS A 236 -0.76 -16.15 -4.28
N ASP A 237 -0.40 -17.20 -5.02
CA ASP A 237 -1.12 -17.71 -6.21
C ASP A 237 -1.24 -16.71 -7.37
N ALA A 238 -0.34 -15.72 -7.46
CA ALA A 238 -0.20 -14.89 -8.66
C ALA A 238 0.01 -15.73 -9.92
N ALA A 239 -0.32 -15.15 -11.07
CA ALA A 239 0.05 -15.71 -12.37
C ALA A 239 1.56 -15.89 -12.53
N GLU A 240 1.96 -16.58 -13.58
CA GLU A 240 3.36 -16.69 -13.99
C GLU A 240 3.51 -16.20 -15.44
N PRO A 241 4.13 -15.03 -15.68
CA PRO A 241 4.78 -14.14 -14.72
C PRO A 241 3.81 -13.44 -13.77
N ALA A 242 4.29 -13.09 -12.57
CA ALA A 242 3.51 -12.45 -11.51
C ALA A 242 3.12 -11.01 -11.84
N GLY A 243 3.80 -10.39 -12.81
CA GLY A 243 3.48 -9.05 -13.31
C GLY A 243 4.73 -8.19 -13.46
N TRP A 244 4.60 -6.88 -13.22
CA TRP A 244 5.61 -5.88 -13.56
C TRP A 244 5.89 -4.93 -12.40
N ALA A 245 7.12 -4.43 -12.32
CA ALA A 245 7.51 -3.36 -11.40
C ALA A 245 8.18 -2.20 -12.14
N LEU A 246 7.73 -0.98 -11.85
CA LEU A 246 8.35 0.24 -12.35
C LEU A 246 9.56 0.60 -11.50
N ILE A 247 10.76 0.41 -12.05
CA ILE A 247 12.03 0.73 -11.40
C ILE A 247 13.02 1.30 -12.43
N ALA A 248 13.13 2.63 -12.53
CA ALA A 248 13.98 3.32 -13.52
C ALA A 248 15.45 2.83 -13.53
N GLU A 249 16.04 2.71 -12.35
CA GLU A 249 17.44 2.30 -12.19
C GLU A 249 17.51 1.16 -11.16
N PRO A 250 17.24 -0.08 -11.58
CA PRO A 250 17.18 -1.21 -10.67
C PRO A 250 18.59 -1.71 -10.36
N THR A 251 18.91 -1.78 -9.08
CA THR A 251 20.12 -2.40 -8.54
C THR A 251 20.14 -3.90 -8.79
N GLU A 252 21.31 -4.53 -8.69
CA GLU A 252 21.41 -6.00 -8.81
C GLU A 252 20.54 -6.75 -7.80
N LYS A 253 20.37 -6.19 -6.59
CA LYS A 253 19.53 -6.78 -5.55
C LYS A 253 18.06 -6.77 -5.96
N GLU A 254 17.59 -5.66 -6.53
CA GLU A 254 16.22 -5.49 -7.01
C GLU A 254 15.95 -6.41 -8.21
N ARG A 255 16.88 -6.46 -9.18
CA ARG A 255 16.80 -7.40 -10.31
C ARG A 255 16.72 -8.85 -9.85
N ARG A 256 17.58 -9.24 -8.90
CA ARG A 256 17.59 -10.61 -8.34
C ARG A 256 16.29 -10.93 -7.61
N TYR A 257 15.76 -9.99 -6.84
CA TYR A 257 14.52 -10.19 -6.10
C TYR A 257 13.30 -10.29 -7.04
N CYS A 258 13.16 -9.37 -7.99
CA CYS A 258 12.07 -9.39 -8.97
C CYS A 258 12.11 -10.68 -9.80
N LYS A 259 13.30 -11.10 -10.28
CA LYS A 259 13.48 -12.38 -10.97
C LYS A 259 13.04 -13.58 -10.12
N LYS A 260 13.42 -13.61 -8.83
CA LYS A 260 12.99 -14.67 -7.89
C LYS A 260 11.46 -14.72 -7.75
N LYS A 261 10.81 -13.55 -7.82
CA LYS A 261 9.36 -13.41 -7.72
C LYS A 261 8.61 -13.46 -9.05
N LYS A 262 9.30 -13.74 -10.16
CA LYS A 262 8.73 -13.75 -11.51
C LYS A 262 8.05 -12.42 -11.86
N ILE A 263 8.62 -11.31 -11.36
CA ILE A 263 8.21 -9.94 -11.64
C ILE A 263 9.19 -9.38 -12.68
N GLU A 264 8.65 -8.91 -13.80
CA GLU A 264 9.41 -8.23 -14.85
C GLU A 264 9.64 -6.76 -14.44
N ILE A 265 10.84 -6.24 -14.72
CA ILE A 265 11.13 -4.84 -14.43
C ILE A 265 10.91 -4.02 -15.69
N ILE A 266 10.14 -2.94 -15.55
CA ILE A 266 10.04 -1.87 -16.53
C ILE A 266 10.94 -0.75 -16.00
N GLU A 267 12.00 -0.42 -16.76
CA GLU A 267 12.99 0.59 -16.38
C GLU A 267 12.42 2.01 -16.55
N MET A 268 11.50 2.36 -15.66
CA MET A 268 10.72 3.59 -15.65
C MET A 268 10.35 3.95 -14.20
N ASP A 269 10.18 5.24 -13.91
CA ASP A 269 9.64 5.70 -12.62
C ASP A 269 8.16 6.08 -12.73
N VAL A 270 7.53 6.40 -11.59
CA VAL A 270 6.11 6.78 -11.56
C VAL A 270 5.81 8.05 -12.39
N PRO A 271 6.63 9.13 -12.33
CA PRO A 271 6.47 10.29 -13.20
C PRO A 271 6.45 9.96 -14.70
N ALA A 272 7.43 9.21 -15.20
CA ALA A 272 7.50 8.85 -16.61
C ALA A 272 6.32 7.96 -17.02
N PHE A 273 5.89 7.05 -16.15
CA PHE A 273 4.68 6.26 -16.37
C PHE A 273 3.43 7.13 -16.50
N LEU A 274 3.26 8.14 -15.65
CA LEU A 274 2.13 9.06 -15.73
C LEU A 274 2.16 9.94 -16.99
N GLU A 275 3.35 10.28 -17.49
CA GLU A 275 3.51 10.98 -18.77
C GLU A 275 3.10 10.12 -19.96
N GLU A 276 3.53 8.85 -19.99
CA GLU A 276 3.23 7.94 -21.09
C GLU A 276 1.76 7.50 -21.13
N THR A 277 1.08 7.51 -19.98
CA THR A 277 -0.30 6.99 -19.84
C THR A 277 -1.38 8.06 -19.80
N ARG A 278 -0.99 9.36 -19.85
CA ARG A 278 -1.89 10.53 -19.77
C ARG A 278 -3.02 10.56 -20.82
N GLY A 279 -2.89 9.82 -21.93
CA GLY A 279 -3.88 9.75 -23.02
C GLY A 279 -4.69 8.46 -23.10
N THR A 280 -4.33 7.42 -22.32
CA THR A 280 -4.90 6.07 -22.48
C THR A 280 -6.20 5.87 -21.70
N VAL A 281 -6.46 6.69 -20.69
CA VAL A 281 -7.62 6.55 -19.78
C VAL A 281 -8.90 7.17 -20.36
N ALA A 282 -8.82 7.86 -21.50
CA ALA A 282 -9.95 8.56 -22.14
C ALA A 282 -10.65 7.75 -23.26
N ALA A 283 -10.39 6.44 -23.39
CA ALA A 283 -10.97 5.57 -24.42
C ALA A 283 -11.93 4.53 -23.83
#